data_AF-A0A379FUS4-F1
#
_entry.id   AF-A0A379FUS4-F1
#
_cell.length_a   1.000
_cell.length_b   1.000
_cell.length_c   1.000
_cell.angle_alpha   90.00
_cell.angle_beta   90.00
_cell.angle_gamma   90.00
#
_symmetry.space_group_name_H-M   'P 1'
#
loop_
_entity.id
_entity.type
_entity.pdbx_description
1 polymer ?
#
loop_
_entity_poly.entity_id
_entity_poly.type
_entity_poly.pdbx_seq_one_letter_code
_entity_poly.pdbx_strand_id
1 'polypeptide(L)'
;MFAGGGHSINEIEYQYGRKVGNELGLRELNICTGCGPGAMEAPMKGAAVGHAQQQYKNSRFIGLTEPSIIAAEPPNPLVNELIIMPDIEKRLEAFVRLGHGIIIFPGGVGTAEELLYLLGILMDPANSEQVLPLILTGPKESAEYFEVLDDFIRHTLGDEASKHYQIIIDDAPEVARVMKRSMPQVKENRRSTGDAYSFNWSIKIAHDLQHPFEPTHENMASLSLHPGQAPEKLASDLRRAFSGIVAGNVKEFGMKAIEKHGPFKIHGDSELMKRMDVLLQGFVEQHRMKLPGGTAYEPCYEIVK
;
A
#
# COMPACT_ATOMS: atom_id res chain seq x y z
N MET A 1 11.98 -2.65 -6.47
CA MET A 1 10.55 -3.02 -6.36
C MET A 1 10.06 -2.49 -5.02
N PHE A 2 8.95 -1.77 -4.99
CA PHE A 2 8.27 -1.50 -3.72
C PHE A 2 7.40 -2.70 -3.36
N ALA A 3 7.46 -3.15 -2.11
CA ALA A 3 6.58 -4.16 -1.57
C ALA A 3 5.85 -3.62 -0.33
N GLY A 4 4.55 -3.41 -0.48
CA GLY A 4 3.62 -3.01 0.58
C GLY A 4 2.74 -4.18 1.04
N GLY A 5 2.18 -4.08 2.24
CA GLY A 5 1.35 -5.13 2.83
C GLY A 5 1.22 -5.00 4.34
N GLY A 6 0.46 -5.89 4.97
CA GLY A 6 0.15 -5.81 6.40
C GLY A 6 1.37 -5.98 7.31
N HIS A 7 1.41 -5.18 8.38
CA HIS A 7 2.32 -5.41 9.52
C HIS A 7 1.89 -6.63 10.37
N SER A 8 0.58 -6.92 10.40
CA SER A 8 -0.04 -8.08 11.06
C SER A 8 -0.56 -9.04 10.00
N ILE A 9 0.18 -10.13 9.76
CA ILE A 9 -0.16 -11.18 8.80
C ILE A 9 0.08 -12.55 9.42
N ASN A 10 -0.63 -13.56 8.93
CA ASN A 10 -0.45 -14.94 9.40
C ASN A 10 0.81 -15.60 8.81
N GLU A 11 1.16 -16.78 9.31
CA GLU A 11 2.36 -17.51 8.87
C GLU A 11 2.32 -17.89 7.38
N ILE A 12 1.14 -18.21 6.84
CA ILE A 12 0.98 -18.60 5.43
C ILE A 12 1.29 -17.41 4.52
N GLU A 13 0.71 -16.24 4.82
CA GLU A 13 0.99 -14.98 4.13
C GLU A 13 2.46 -14.57 4.25
N TYR A 14 3.05 -14.71 5.44
CA TYR A 14 4.45 -14.41 5.68
C TYR A 14 5.37 -15.30 4.83
N GLN A 15 5.14 -16.61 4.81
CA GLN A 15 5.92 -17.53 3.98
C GLN A 15 5.71 -17.27 2.49
N TYR A 16 4.50 -16.88 2.06
CA TYR A 16 4.26 -16.47 0.68
C TYR A 16 5.06 -15.22 0.30
N GLY A 17 5.02 -14.16 1.13
CA GLY A 17 5.83 -12.95 0.93
C GLY A 17 7.33 -13.25 0.86
N ARG A 18 7.81 -14.18 1.68
CA ARG A 18 9.19 -14.67 1.63
C ARG A 18 9.50 -15.43 0.33
N LYS A 19 8.58 -16.28 -0.16
CA LYS A 19 8.73 -16.96 -1.45
C LYS A 19 8.81 -15.96 -2.61
N VAL A 20 7.92 -14.97 -2.64
CA VAL A 20 7.96 -13.88 -3.64
C VAL A 20 9.30 -13.14 -3.56
N GLY A 21 9.76 -12.80 -2.35
CA GLY A 21 11.08 -12.21 -2.13
C GLY A 21 12.22 -13.03 -2.74
N ASN A 22 12.23 -14.35 -2.51
CA ASN A 22 13.24 -15.24 -3.08
C ASN A 22 13.22 -15.22 -4.61
N GLU A 23 12.03 -15.29 -5.21
CA GLU A 23 11.86 -15.24 -6.67
C GLU A 23 12.32 -13.91 -7.28
N LEU A 24 12.11 -12.79 -6.58
CA LEU A 24 12.64 -11.48 -6.96
C LEU A 24 14.18 -11.46 -6.88
N GLY A 25 14.73 -12.01 -5.79
CA GLY A 25 16.18 -12.13 -5.59
C GLY A 25 16.86 -12.96 -6.68
N LEU A 26 16.24 -14.08 -7.08
CA LEU A 26 16.68 -14.93 -8.19
C LEU A 26 16.74 -14.20 -9.55
N ARG A 27 16.10 -13.04 -9.66
CA ARG A 27 16.06 -12.21 -10.87
C ARG A 27 16.83 -10.89 -10.70
N GLU A 28 17.66 -10.80 -9.66
CA GLU A 28 18.51 -9.64 -9.33
C GLU A 28 17.70 -8.35 -9.11
N LEU A 29 16.48 -8.46 -8.58
CA LEU A 29 15.65 -7.31 -8.26
C LEU A 29 15.88 -6.90 -6.80
N ASN A 30 16.07 -5.59 -6.59
CA ASN A 30 16.19 -5.00 -5.25
C ASN A 30 14.81 -4.70 -4.64
N ILE A 31 14.76 -4.60 -3.31
CA ILE A 31 13.52 -4.45 -2.55
C ILE A 31 13.53 -3.13 -1.78
N CYS A 32 12.39 -2.44 -1.81
CA CYS A 32 12.06 -1.28 -1.01
C CYS A 32 10.76 -1.55 -0.24
N THR A 33 10.70 -1.30 1.06
CA THR A 33 9.50 -1.50 1.90
C THR A 33 9.33 -0.40 2.95
N GLY A 34 8.25 -0.47 3.71
CA GLY A 34 7.96 0.38 4.88
C GLY A 34 8.72 0.06 6.17
N CYS A 35 9.79 -0.73 6.10
CA CYS A 35 10.68 -1.09 7.22
C CYS A 35 10.13 -2.10 8.25
N GLY A 36 8.82 -2.10 8.53
CA GLY A 36 8.20 -2.86 9.63
C GLY A 36 8.21 -4.39 9.50
N PRO A 37 7.49 -5.09 10.41
CA PRO A 37 7.37 -6.56 10.41
C PRO A 37 6.43 -7.06 9.30
N GLY A 38 6.14 -8.37 9.31
CA GLY A 38 5.15 -8.97 8.42
C GLY A 38 5.55 -8.87 6.94
N ALA A 39 4.65 -8.33 6.12
CA ALA A 39 4.85 -8.22 4.67
C ALA A 39 5.98 -7.23 4.29
N MET A 40 6.41 -6.36 5.21
CA MET A 40 7.52 -5.43 4.98
C MET A 40 8.89 -6.06 5.25
N GLU A 41 8.94 -7.18 5.97
CA GLU A 41 10.17 -7.93 6.31
C GLU A 41 10.33 -9.18 5.43
N ALA A 42 9.25 -9.94 5.23
CA ALA A 42 9.31 -11.25 4.59
C ALA A 42 9.97 -11.24 3.20
N PRO A 43 9.65 -10.29 2.30
CA PRO A 43 10.28 -10.23 0.98
C PRO A 43 11.80 -10.02 1.05
N MET A 44 12.29 -9.22 2.00
CA MET A 44 13.74 -9.00 2.18
C MET A 44 14.44 -10.30 2.63
N LYS A 45 13.84 -11.06 3.55
CA LYS A 45 14.38 -12.38 3.96
C LYS A 45 14.47 -13.35 2.79
N GLY A 46 13.46 -13.34 1.92
CA GLY A 46 13.47 -14.14 0.69
C GLY A 46 14.57 -13.70 -0.26
N ALA A 47 14.61 -12.40 -0.58
CA ALA A 47 15.54 -11.87 -1.57
C ALA A 47 17.01 -12.02 -1.17
N ALA A 48 17.34 -11.97 0.12
CA ALA A 48 18.70 -12.25 0.59
C ALA A 48 19.19 -13.65 0.16
N VAL A 49 18.32 -14.66 0.23
CA VAL A 49 18.62 -16.02 -0.24
C VAL A 49 18.76 -16.05 -1.76
N GLY A 50 17.80 -15.45 -2.48
CA GLY A 50 17.82 -15.42 -3.94
C GLY A 50 19.04 -14.67 -4.51
N HIS A 51 19.41 -13.54 -3.92
CA HIS A 51 20.62 -12.78 -4.27
C HIS A 51 21.88 -13.61 -4.02
N ALA A 52 21.97 -14.31 -2.89
CA ALA A 52 23.11 -15.18 -2.59
C ALA A 52 23.25 -16.32 -3.63
N GLN A 53 22.14 -16.93 -4.03
CA GLN A 53 22.10 -17.98 -5.06
C GLN A 53 22.55 -17.47 -6.44
N GLN A 54 22.22 -16.21 -6.78
CA GLN A 54 22.65 -15.56 -8.03
C GLN A 54 24.01 -14.87 -7.91
N GLN A 55 24.68 -14.96 -6.75
CA GLN A 55 25.92 -14.23 -6.46
C GLN A 55 25.82 -12.71 -6.64
N TYR A 56 24.61 -12.14 -6.53
CA TYR A 56 24.35 -10.72 -6.66
C TYR A 56 24.91 -9.97 -5.43
N LYS A 57 26.01 -9.24 -5.63
CA LYS A 57 26.80 -8.65 -4.52
C LYS A 57 26.24 -7.34 -3.97
N ASN A 58 25.47 -6.61 -4.77
CA ASN A 58 25.02 -5.25 -4.48
C ASN A 58 23.53 -5.24 -4.14
N SER A 59 23.12 -6.11 -3.21
CA SER A 59 21.75 -6.14 -2.66
C SER A 59 21.40 -4.80 -2.04
N ARG A 60 20.30 -4.19 -2.50
CA ARG A 60 19.72 -2.99 -1.89
C ARG A 60 18.39 -3.36 -1.26
N PHE A 61 18.33 -3.22 0.06
CA PHE A 61 17.15 -3.39 0.89
C PHE A 61 16.84 -2.05 1.54
N ILE A 62 16.03 -1.28 0.82
CA ILE A 62 15.70 0.10 1.15
C ILE A 62 14.50 0.10 2.09
N GLY A 63 14.64 0.72 3.25
CA GLY A 63 13.55 0.96 4.16
C GLY A 63 13.16 2.44 4.16
N LEU A 64 11.89 2.76 3.85
CA LEU A 64 11.35 4.11 4.01
C LEU A 64 10.40 4.14 5.21
N THR A 65 10.69 5.01 6.18
CA THR A 65 9.84 5.24 7.37
C THR A 65 9.67 6.74 7.61
N GLU A 66 8.92 7.13 8.64
CA GLU A 66 8.75 8.52 9.07
C GLU A 66 8.52 8.59 10.60
N PRO A 67 8.74 9.76 11.25
CA PRO A 67 8.74 9.86 12.71
C PRO A 67 7.48 9.36 13.43
N SER A 68 6.29 9.50 12.84
CA SER A 68 5.02 9.17 13.51
C SER A 68 4.71 7.66 13.54
N ILE A 69 5.37 6.87 12.69
CA ILE A 69 5.12 5.42 12.55
C ILE A 69 6.33 4.56 12.92
N ILE A 70 7.55 5.10 12.92
CA ILE A 70 8.79 4.32 13.16
C ILE A 70 8.79 3.55 14.49
N ALA A 71 8.07 4.04 15.51
CA ALA A 71 7.94 3.34 16.79
C ALA A 71 6.99 2.13 16.71
N ALA A 72 5.93 2.22 15.90
CA ALA A 72 4.97 1.14 15.69
C ALA A 72 5.49 0.10 14.66
N GLU A 73 6.23 0.58 13.65
CA GLU A 73 6.79 -0.23 12.56
C GLU A 73 8.31 -0.01 12.47
N PRO A 74 9.09 -0.50 13.46
CA PRO A 74 10.52 -0.27 13.50
C PRO A 74 11.25 -1.00 12.35
N PRO A 75 12.36 -0.45 11.85
CA PRO A 75 13.13 -1.10 10.80
C PRO A 75 13.66 -2.48 11.19
N ASN A 76 13.32 -3.47 10.37
CA ASN A 76 13.87 -4.81 10.49
C ASN A 76 15.38 -4.83 10.15
N PRO A 77 16.16 -5.77 10.70
CA PRO A 77 17.62 -5.76 10.60
C PRO A 77 18.17 -6.10 9.20
N LEU A 78 17.33 -6.47 8.23
CA LEU A 78 17.78 -6.67 6.85
C LEU A 78 17.85 -5.37 6.05
N VAL A 79 17.22 -4.30 6.52
CA VAL A 79 17.33 -2.98 5.88
C VAL A 79 18.78 -2.54 5.91
N ASN A 80 19.37 -2.30 4.74
CA ASN A 80 20.74 -1.81 4.61
C ASN A 80 20.82 -0.36 4.11
N GLU A 81 19.70 0.20 3.66
CA GLU A 81 19.55 1.61 3.31
C GLU A 81 18.27 2.17 3.97
N LEU A 82 18.38 2.76 5.16
CA LEU A 82 17.25 3.35 5.88
C LEU A 82 17.12 4.84 5.53
N ILE A 83 15.92 5.26 5.16
CA ILE A 83 15.57 6.67 4.88
C ILE A 83 14.36 7.04 5.75
N ILE A 84 14.50 8.13 6.51
CA ILE A 84 13.43 8.67 7.35
C ILE A 84 12.88 9.92 6.64
N MET A 85 11.67 9.81 6.12
CA MET A 85 10.95 10.89 5.45
C MET A 85 10.28 11.81 6.48
N PRO A 86 9.99 13.08 6.15
CA PRO A 86 9.42 14.02 7.11
C PRO A 86 8.00 13.67 7.58
N ASP A 87 7.21 13.05 6.71
CA ASP A 87 5.80 12.70 6.94
C ASP A 87 5.35 11.54 6.04
N ILE A 88 4.11 11.07 6.23
CA ILE A 88 3.51 9.95 5.49
C ILE A 88 3.40 10.26 4.00
N GLU A 89 2.93 11.45 3.62
CA GLU A 89 2.74 11.79 2.22
C GLU A 89 4.06 11.82 1.45
N LYS A 90 5.13 12.34 2.06
CA LYS A 90 6.48 12.29 1.45
C LYS A 90 7.03 10.87 1.42
N ARG A 91 6.71 10.03 2.41
CA ARG A 91 7.02 8.59 2.37
C ARG A 91 6.32 7.90 1.19
N LEU A 92 5.02 8.15 0.99
CA LEU A 92 4.24 7.61 -0.12
C LEU A 92 4.76 8.10 -1.48
N GLU A 93 5.06 9.40 -1.61
CA GLU A 93 5.67 9.97 -2.81
C GLU A 93 7.02 9.32 -3.13
N ALA A 94 7.86 9.08 -2.11
CA ALA A 94 9.14 8.41 -2.29
C ALA A 94 8.99 6.97 -2.81
N PHE A 95 8.00 6.20 -2.34
CA PHE A 95 7.73 4.87 -2.88
C PHE A 95 7.41 4.90 -4.38
N VAL A 96 6.57 5.84 -4.81
CA VAL A 96 6.14 5.97 -6.21
C VAL A 96 7.29 6.44 -7.09
N ARG A 97 8.08 7.40 -6.64
CA ARG A 97 9.18 7.95 -7.44
C ARG A 97 10.38 7.02 -7.54
N LEU A 98 10.68 6.25 -6.50
CA LEU A 98 11.78 5.27 -6.50
C LEU A 98 11.37 3.93 -7.11
N GLY A 99 10.08 3.60 -7.10
CA GLY A 99 9.54 2.35 -7.61
C GLY A 99 9.66 2.21 -9.12
N HIS A 100 10.25 1.10 -9.58
CA HIS A 100 10.10 0.62 -10.97
C HIS A 100 8.96 -0.40 -11.12
N GLY A 101 8.34 -0.78 -10.01
CA GLY A 101 7.31 -1.80 -9.95
C GLY A 101 6.91 -2.04 -8.51
N ILE A 102 5.63 -2.33 -8.30
CA ILE A 102 4.99 -2.36 -6.99
C ILE A 102 4.26 -3.69 -6.79
N ILE A 103 4.52 -4.34 -5.66
CA ILE A 103 3.82 -5.54 -5.22
C ILE A 103 3.06 -5.19 -3.95
N ILE A 104 1.78 -5.53 -3.89
CA ILE A 104 0.92 -5.36 -2.72
C ILE A 104 0.47 -6.73 -2.25
N PHE A 105 0.86 -7.07 -1.02
CA PHE A 105 0.39 -8.25 -0.29
C PHE A 105 -0.88 -7.95 0.51
N PRO A 106 -1.61 -8.95 1.02
CA PRO A 106 -2.71 -8.72 1.95
C PRO A 106 -2.28 -7.88 3.14
N GLY A 107 -3.17 -6.97 3.55
CA GLY A 107 -2.95 -6.08 4.68
C GLY A 107 -4.23 -5.41 5.15
N GLY A 108 -4.11 -4.56 6.16
CA GLY A 108 -5.23 -3.80 6.72
C GLY A 108 -5.39 -2.43 6.06
N VAL A 109 -5.87 -1.48 6.85
CA VAL A 109 -6.19 -0.11 6.40
C VAL A 109 -5.00 0.65 5.81
N GLY A 110 -3.78 0.45 6.33
CA GLY A 110 -2.59 1.10 5.76
C GLY A 110 -2.24 0.61 4.36
N THR A 111 -2.46 -0.68 4.07
CA THR A 111 -2.26 -1.24 2.73
C THR A 111 -3.34 -0.77 1.76
N ALA A 112 -4.59 -0.63 2.23
CA ALA A 112 -5.65 -0.01 1.44
C ALA A 112 -5.36 1.46 1.13
N GLU A 113 -4.83 2.22 2.10
CA GLU A 113 -4.35 3.60 1.91
C GLU A 113 -3.28 3.66 0.82
N GLU A 114 -2.26 2.81 0.87
CA GLU A 114 -1.20 2.74 -0.14
C GLU A 114 -1.76 2.41 -1.54
N LEU A 115 -2.69 1.45 -1.65
CA LEU A 115 -3.33 1.12 -2.92
C LEU A 115 -4.14 2.30 -3.48
N LEU A 116 -4.96 2.94 -2.66
CA LEU A 116 -5.78 4.09 -3.07
C LEU A 116 -4.92 5.29 -3.48
N TYR A 117 -3.80 5.51 -2.78
CA TYR A 117 -2.80 6.49 -3.18
C TYR A 117 -2.25 6.21 -4.58
N LEU A 118 -1.88 4.95 -4.85
CA LEU A 118 -1.35 4.55 -6.16
C LEU A 118 -2.39 4.68 -7.27
N LEU A 119 -3.61 4.23 -7.03
CA LEU A 119 -4.69 4.34 -8.03
C LEU A 119 -5.06 5.80 -8.29
N GLY A 120 -5.13 6.64 -7.27
CA GLY A 120 -5.35 8.08 -7.43
C GLY A 120 -4.29 8.75 -8.30
N ILE A 121 -3.04 8.28 -8.26
CA ILE A 121 -1.98 8.75 -9.17
C ILE A 121 -2.16 8.16 -10.57
N LEU A 122 -2.27 6.84 -10.68
CA LEU A 122 -2.22 6.15 -11.97
C LEU A 122 -3.44 6.43 -12.86
N MET A 123 -4.60 6.75 -12.26
CA MET A 123 -5.81 7.14 -12.99
C MET A 123 -5.78 8.60 -13.49
N ASP A 124 -4.86 9.44 -13.01
CA ASP A 124 -4.71 10.80 -13.54
C ASP A 124 -4.39 10.72 -15.04
N PRO A 125 -5.14 11.39 -15.93
CA PRO A 125 -4.89 11.36 -17.37
C PRO A 125 -3.46 11.75 -17.76
N ALA A 126 -2.80 12.60 -16.98
CA ALA A 126 -1.40 12.98 -17.18
C ALA A 126 -0.42 11.81 -17.01
N ASN A 127 -0.85 10.72 -16.38
CA ASN A 127 -0.06 9.50 -16.16
C ASN A 127 -0.44 8.35 -17.09
N SER A 128 -1.30 8.57 -18.09
CA SER A 128 -1.73 7.54 -19.05
C SER A 128 -0.57 6.83 -19.77
N GLU A 129 0.54 7.54 -20.00
CA GLU A 129 1.76 7.00 -20.62
C GLU A 129 2.78 6.46 -19.61
N GLN A 130 2.49 6.50 -18.30
CA GLN A 130 3.41 5.97 -17.29
C GLN A 130 3.46 4.45 -17.35
N VAL A 131 4.67 3.90 -17.29
CA VAL A 131 4.88 2.46 -17.12
C VAL A 131 5.31 2.19 -15.69
N LEU A 132 4.36 1.75 -14.86
CA LEU A 132 4.60 1.34 -13.48
C LEU A 132 3.78 0.07 -13.18
N PRO A 133 4.37 -1.14 -13.30
CA PRO A 133 3.65 -2.37 -13.05
C PRO A 133 3.24 -2.48 -11.57
N LEU A 134 1.97 -2.76 -11.33
CA LEU A 134 1.39 -2.96 -10.01
C LEU A 134 0.74 -4.35 -9.95
N ILE A 135 1.19 -5.16 -8.99
CA ILE A 135 0.71 -6.52 -8.78
C ILE A 135 0.13 -6.64 -7.37
N LEU A 136 -1.10 -7.09 -7.26
CA LEU A 136 -1.71 -7.54 -6.02
C LEU A 136 -1.53 -9.06 -5.92
N THR A 137 -0.99 -9.56 -4.82
CA THR A 137 -0.67 -10.99 -4.74
C THR A 137 -0.67 -11.52 -3.32
N GLY A 138 -1.06 -12.78 -3.17
CA GLY A 138 -1.01 -13.48 -1.90
C GLY A 138 -1.16 -14.99 -2.10
N PRO A 139 -1.14 -15.77 -1.00
CA PRO A 139 -1.34 -17.21 -1.06
C PRO A 139 -2.79 -17.53 -1.45
N LYS A 140 -3.08 -18.80 -1.73
CA LYS A 140 -4.43 -19.24 -2.14
C LYS A 140 -5.53 -18.82 -1.17
N GLU A 141 -5.24 -18.81 0.13
CA GLU A 141 -6.14 -18.42 1.22
C GLU A 141 -6.52 -16.94 1.17
N SER A 142 -5.79 -16.11 0.42
CA SER A 142 -6.11 -14.69 0.24
C SER A 142 -7.00 -14.39 -0.97
N ALA A 143 -7.50 -15.41 -1.67
CA ALA A 143 -8.37 -15.21 -2.84
C ALA A 143 -9.60 -14.36 -2.50
N GLU A 144 -10.35 -14.71 -1.46
CA GLU A 144 -11.54 -13.96 -1.02
C GLU A 144 -11.18 -12.53 -0.58
N TYR A 145 -10.04 -12.33 0.08
CA TYR A 145 -9.54 -11.00 0.44
C TYR A 145 -9.36 -10.11 -0.80
N PHE A 146 -8.74 -10.65 -1.86
CA PHE A 146 -8.54 -9.91 -3.09
C PHE A 146 -9.82 -9.75 -3.92
N GLU A 147 -10.76 -10.69 -3.85
CA GLU A 147 -12.09 -10.54 -4.46
C GLU A 147 -12.86 -9.37 -3.83
N VAL A 148 -12.89 -9.28 -2.49
CA VAL A 148 -13.54 -8.17 -1.77
C VAL A 148 -12.84 -6.83 -2.05
N LEU A 149 -11.51 -6.82 -2.11
CA LEU A 149 -10.75 -5.62 -2.41
C LEU A 149 -10.96 -5.16 -3.87
N ASP A 150 -10.93 -6.09 -4.84
CA ASP A 150 -11.18 -5.80 -6.26
C ASP A 150 -12.62 -5.29 -6.47
N ASP A 151 -13.60 -5.94 -5.83
CA ASP A 151 -14.99 -5.49 -5.85
C ASP A 151 -15.13 -4.06 -5.31
N PHE A 152 -14.50 -3.77 -4.16
CA PHE A 152 -14.48 -2.44 -3.59
C PHE A 152 -13.89 -1.41 -4.56
N ILE A 153 -12.72 -1.68 -5.14
CA ILE A 153 -12.07 -0.76 -6.08
C ILE A 153 -12.92 -0.54 -7.33
N ARG A 154 -13.45 -1.59 -7.96
CA ARG A 154 -14.29 -1.47 -9.17
C ARG A 154 -15.55 -0.68 -8.92
N HIS A 155 -16.22 -0.89 -7.77
CA HIS A 155 -17.48 -0.22 -7.49
C HIS A 155 -17.33 1.21 -6.97
N THR A 156 -16.14 1.56 -6.45
CA THR A 156 -15.87 2.93 -6.00
C THR A 156 -15.19 3.77 -7.08
N LEU A 157 -14.13 3.25 -7.70
CA LEU A 157 -13.29 3.97 -8.65
C LEU A 157 -13.58 3.62 -10.12
N GLY A 158 -14.41 2.59 -10.37
CA GLY A 158 -14.77 2.13 -11.70
C GLY A 158 -13.82 1.05 -12.25
N ASP A 159 -14.26 0.37 -13.31
CA ASP A 159 -13.47 -0.69 -13.95
C ASP A 159 -12.14 -0.21 -14.55
N GLU A 160 -12.03 1.07 -14.89
CA GLU A 160 -10.78 1.68 -15.37
C GLU A 160 -9.67 1.58 -14.31
N ALA A 161 -10.01 1.68 -13.01
CA ALA A 161 -9.05 1.51 -11.93
C ALA A 161 -8.38 0.12 -11.97
N SER A 162 -9.14 -0.90 -12.35
CA SER A 162 -8.64 -2.28 -12.43
C SER A 162 -7.62 -2.53 -13.54
N LYS A 163 -7.54 -1.65 -14.54
CA LYS A 163 -6.54 -1.75 -15.61
C LYS A 163 -5.13 -1.42 -15.13
N HIS A 164 -5.02 -0.74 -13.98
CA HIS A 164 -3.75 -0.32 -13.42
C HIS A 164 -3.08 -1.39 -12.57
N TYR A 165 -3.73 -2.52 -12.28
CA TYR A 165 -3.13 -3.61 -11.52
C TYR A 165 -3.47 -5.00 -12.06
N GLN A 166 -2.65 -5.98 -11.67
CA GLN A 166 -2.90 -7.40 -11.92
C GLN A 166 -2.98 -8.16 -10.59
N ILE A 167 -4.00 -9.00 -10.41
CA ILE A 167 -4.08 -9.91 -9.26
C ILE A 167 -3.45 -11.26 -9.65
N ILE A 168 -2.48 -11.73 -8.86
CA ILE A 168 -1.82 -13.02 -9.04
C ILE A 168 -1.90 -13.80 -7.74
N ILE A 169 -2.64 -14.90 -7.72
CA ILE A 169 -2.84 -15.73 -6.52
C ILE A 169 -1.97 -16.98 -6.59
N ASP A 170 -1.24 -17.25 -5.51
CA ASP A 170 -0.47 -18.49 -5.29
C ASP A 170 0.61 -18.80 -6.35
N ASP A 171 1.18 -17.77 -7.01
CA ASP A 171 2.24 -17.94 -8.02
C ASP A 171 3.38 -16.91 -7.84
N ALA A 172 4.18 -17.14 -6.81
CA ALA A 172 5.36 -16.31 -6.52
C ALA A 172 6.35 -16.23 -7.71
N PRO A 173 6.65 -17.31 -8.46
CA PRO A 173 7.48 -17.23 -9.66
C PRO A 173 6.91 -16.32 -10.75
N GLU A 174 5.60 -16.33 -11.00
CA GLU A 174 4.96 -15.44 -11.99
C GLU A 174 4.98 -13.99 -11.53
N VAL A 175 4.72 -13.68 -10.25
CA VAL A 175 4.86 -12.31 -9.72
C VAL A 175 6.23 -11.73 -10.06
N ALA A 176 7.30 -12.47 -9.77
CA ALA A 176 8.66 -12.01 -10.05
C ALA A 176 8.98 -11.97 -11.55
N ARG A 177 8.37 -12.86 -12.36
CA ARG A 177 8.53 -12.91 -13.81
C ARG A 177 7.86 -11.72 -14.50
N VAL A 178 6.64 -11.35 -14.10
CA VAL A 178 5.95 -10.13 -14.55
C VAL A 178 6.82 -8.92 -14.22
N MET A 179 7.27 -8.77 -12.96
CA MET A 179 8.13 -7.66 -12.57
C MET A 179 9.41 -7.59 -13.40
N LYS A 180 10.13 -8.70 -13.58
CA LYS A 180 11.36 -8.71 -14.37
C LYS A 180 11.11 -8.37 -15.85
N ARG A 181 10.02 -8.87 -16.45
CA ARG A 181 9.63 -8.57 -17.84
C ARG A 181 9.22 -7.11 -18.05
N SER A 182 8.75 -6.43 -17.00
CA SER A 182 8.37 -5.02 -17.08
C SER A 182 9.57 -4.07 -16.99
N MET A 183 10.71 -4.49 -16.43
CA MET A 183 11.87 -3.58 -16.25
C MET A 183 12.40 -2.97 -17.57
N PRO A 184 12.51 -3.71 -18.70
CA PRO A 184 12.85 -3.10 -19.98
C PRO A 184 11.83 -2.05 -20.45
N GLN A 185 10.54 -2.24 -20.17
CA GLN A 185 9.48 -1.31 -20.55
C GLN A 185 9.55 -0.03 -19.70
N VAL A 186 9.79 -0.15 -18.40
CA VAL A 186 10.05 0.99 -17.51
C VAL A 186 11.28 1.76 -17.98
N LYS A 187 12.37 1.05 -18.29
CA LYS A 187 13.59 1.67 -18.84
C LYS A 187 13.31 2.42 -20.14
N GLU A 188 12.56 1.83 -21.05
CA GLU A 188 12.19 2.48 -22.32
C GLU A 188 11.34 3.71 -22.09
N ASN A 189 10.33 3.62 -21.23
CA ASN A 189 9.46 4.73 -20.87
C ASN A 189 10.27 5.93 -20.36
N ARG A 190 11.16 5.72 -19.38
CA ARG A 190 12.05 6.80 -18.88
C ARG A 190 12.96 7.36 -19.98
N ARG A 191 13.52 6.50 -20.83
CA ARG A 191 14.37 6.94 -21.94
C ARG A 191 13.60 7.79 -22.94
N SER A 192 12.38 7.40 -23.29
CA SER A 192 11.53 8.08 -24.28
C SER A 192 11.04 9.45 -23.80
N THR A 193 10.90 9.64 -22.49
CA THR A 193 10.47 10.91 -21.88
C THR A 193 11.63 11.78 -21.40
N GLY A 194 12.88 11.29 -21.51
CA GLY A 194 14.07 11.98 -20.99
C GLY A 194 14.16 12.00 -19.46
N ASP A 195 13.43 11.11 -18.78
CA ASP A 195 13.37 11.02 -17.33
C ASP A 195 14.51 10.17 -16.74
N ALA A 196 14.75 10.31 -15.44
CA ALA A 196 15.76 9.54 -14.74
C ALA A 196 15.29 8.09 -14.47
N TYR A 197 16.24 7.16 -14.50
CA TYR A 197 15.95 5.78 -14.11
C TYR A 197 15.69 5.66 -12.61
N SER A 198 16.48 6.32 -11.77
CA SER A 198 16.43 6.16 -10.31
C SER A 198 15.38 7.02 -9.60
N PHE A 199 14.71 7.92 -10.32
CA PHE A 199 13.68 8.79 -9.77
C PHE A 199 12.71 9.18 -10.89
N ASN A 200 11.44 8.82 -10.74
CA ASN A 200 10.40 9.16 -11.70
C ASN A 200 10.00 10.63 -11.51
N TRP A 201 10.57 11.56 -12.29
CA TRP A 201 10.15 12.96 -12.27
C TRP A 201 8.87 13.20 -13.06
N SER A 202 8.68 12.42 -14.14
CA SER A 202 7.58 12.59 -15.07
C SER A 202 6.23 12.19 -14.51
N ILE A 203 6.19 11.31 -13.49
CA ILE A 203 4.93 10.95 -12.82
C ILE A 203 4.30 12.18 -12.14
N LYS A 204 3.08 12.48 -12.56
CA LYS A 204 2.27 13.56 -12.02
C LYS A 204 1.61 13.08 -10.73
N ILE A 205 1.91 13.74 -9.62
CA ILE A 205 1.20 13.52 -8.36
C ILE A 205 0.39 14.78 -8.08
N ALA A 206 -0.92 14.60 -7.90
CA ALA A 206 -1.82 15.70 -7.64
C ALA A 206 -1.56 16.28 -6.23
N HIS A 207 -1.78 17.58 -6.07
CA HIS A 207 -1.43 18.32 -4.85
C HIS A 207 -2.14 17.76 -3.61
N ASP A 208 -3.40 17.36 -3.75
CA ASP A 208 -4.20 16.70 -2.72
C ASP A 208 -3.61 15.38 -2.19
N LEU A 209 -2.77 14.71 -2.99
CA LEU A 209 -2.01 13.52 -2.59
C LEU A 209 -0.66 13.87 -1.93
N GLN A 210 -0.18 15.09 -2.06
CA GLN A 210 1.11 15.53 -1.47
C GLN A 210 0.96 16.22 -0.11
N HIS A 211 -0.23 16.78 0.17
CA HIS A 211 -0.46 17.52 1.42
C HIS A 211 -0.78 16.58 2.58
N PRO A 212 -0.12 16.80 3.74
CA PRO A 212 -0.48 16.13 4.98
C PRO A 212 -1.96 16.25 5.29
N PHE A 213 -2.60 15.11 5.54
CA PHE A 213 -3.95 15.07 6.05
C PHE A 213 -3.94 14.95 7.58
N GLU A 214 -4.52 15.92 8.27
CA GLU A 214 -4.71 15.85 9.72
C GLU A 214 -6.09 15.23 10.03
N PRO A 215 -6.16 14.01 10.60
CA PRO A 215 -7.42 13.31 10.80
C PRO A 215 -8.10 13.76 12.09
N THR A 216 -8.69 14.96 12.06
CA THR A 216 -9.62 15.43 13.09
C THR A 216 -11.04 14.91 12.80
N HIS A 217 -11.93 14.89 13.79
CA HIS A 217 -13.34 14.52 13.56
C HIS A 217 -14.03 15.39 12.50
N GLU A 218 -13.68 16.67 12.44
CA GLU A 218 -14.20 17.61 11.43
C GLU A 218 -13.65 17.28 10.03
N ASN A 219 -12.35 17.03 9.91
CA ASN A 219 -11.73 16.69 8.63
C ASN A 219 -12.20 15.33 8.10
N MET A 220 -12.38 14.35 9.00
CA MET A 220 -12.90 13.02 8.64
C MET A 220 -14.36 13.10 8.19
N ALA A 221 -15.19 13.92 8.83
CA ALA A 221 -16.56 14.14 8.42
C ALA A 221 -16.65 14.95 7.11
N SER A 222 -15.73 15.87 6.84
CA SER A 222 -15.80 16.71 5.63
C SER A 222 -15.35 16.04 4.32
N LEU A 223 -14.92 14.77 4.37
CA LEU A 223 -14.49 14.02 3.18
C LEU A 223 -15.61 13.87 2.15
N SER A 224 -15.29 14.09 0.87
CA SER A 224 -16.24 13.96 -0.24
C SER A 224 -16.29 12.50 -0.69
N LEU A 225 -17.05 11.67 0.00
CA LEU A 225 -17.19 10.24 -0.29
C LEU A 225 -18.47 9.92 -1.06
N HIS A 226 -18.65 10.55 -2.23
CA HIS A 226 -19.81 10.33 -3.10
C HIS A 226 -19.41 10.10 -4.56
N PRO A 227 -20.24 9.41 -5.36
CA PRO A 227 -20.04 9.27 -6.78
C PRO A 227 -20.24 10.61 -7.51
N GLY A 228 -19.84 10.67 -8.79
CA GLY A 228 -20.03 11.84 -9.65
C GLY A 228 -18.88 12.85 -9.67
N GLN A 229 -17.86 12.65 -8.82
CA GLN A 229 -16.55 13.27 -8.97
C GLN A 229 -15.63 12.41 -9.85
N ALA A 230 -14.49 12.96 -10.25
CA ALA A 230 -13.47 12.21 -10.99
C ALA A 230 -12.91 11.06 -10.11
N PRO A 231 -12.68 9.85 -10.65
CA PRO A 231 -12.22 8.70 -9.87
C PRO A 231 -10.94 8.96 -9.07
N GLU A 232 -9.98 9.69 -9.63
CA GLU A 232 -8.74 10.06 -8.96
C GLU A 232 -8.96 10.97 -7.73
N LYS A 233 -10.03 11.77 -7.74
CA LYS A 233 -10.42 12.61 -6.58
C LYS A 233 -11.09 11.80 -5.50
N LEU A 234 -11.99 10.89 -5.88
CA LEU A 234 -12.58 9.95 -4.92
C LEU A 234 -11.50 9.06 -4.28
N ALA A 235 -10.52 8.59 -5.06
CA ALA A 235 -9.38 7.84 -4.55
C ALA A 235 -8.57 8.64 -3.53
N SER A 236 -8.36 9.95 -3.75
CA SER A 236 -7.68 10.82 -2.79
C SER A 236 -8.44 10.97 -1.47
N ASP A 237 -9.76 11.12 -1.49
CA ASP A 237 -10.56 11.24 -0.26
C ASP A 237 -10.73 9.90 0.46
N LEU A 238 -10.85 8.80 -0.27
CA LEU A 238 -10.77 7.46 0.31
C LEU A 238 -9.40 7.25 0.97
N ARG A 239 -8.29 7.61 0.32
CA ARG A 239 -6.94 7.55 0.92
C ARG A 239 -6.91 8.27 2.27
N ARG A 240 -7.46 9.48 2.36
CA ARG A 240 -7.54 10.25 3.60
C ARG A 240 -8.38 9.56 4.67
N ALA A 241 -9.50 8.97 4.29
CA ALA A 241 -10.34 8.18 5.20
C ALA A 241 -9.54 7.02 5.83
N PHE A 242 -8.85 6.21 5.00
CA PHE A 242 -8.02 5.12 5.51
C PHE A 242 -6.83 5.62 6.34
N SER A 243 -6.20 6.73 5.94
CA SER A 243 -5.14 7.38 6.73
C SER A 243 -5.61 7.81 8.11
N GLY A 244 -6.84 8.32 8.21
CA GLY A 244 -7.46 8.64 9.50
C GLY A 244 -7.70 7.41 10.37
N ILE A 245 -8.13 6.29 9.78
CA ILE A 245 -8.29 5.02 10.52
C ILE A 245 -6.93 4.49 11.01
N VAL A 246 -5.88 4.57 10.18
CA VAL A 246 -4.50 4.26 10.60
C VAL A 246 -4.11 5.13 11.80
N ALA A 247 -4.31 6.45 11.70
CA ALA A 247 -3.98 7.37 12.79
C ALA A 247 -4.73 7.05 14.09
N GLY A 248 -6.03 6.79 14.00
CA GLY A 248 -6.86 6.41 15.16
C GLY A 248 -6.44 5.08 15.81
N ASN A 249 -5.81 4.17 15.05
CA ASN A 249 -5.39 2.86 15.54
C ASN A 249 -3.99 2.85 16.16
N VAL A 250 -3.03 3.58 15.58
CA VAL A 250 -1.61 3.41 15.96
C VAL A 250 -0.85 4.69 16.24
N LYS A 251 -1.39 5.88 15.92
CA LYS A 251 -0.71 7.16 16.15
C LYS A 251 -1.19 7.81 17.43
N GLU A 252 -0.26 8.28 18.25
CA GLU A 252 -0.57 8.83 19.58
C GLU A 252 -1.62 9.95 19.54
N PHE A 253 -1.50 10.89 18.61
CA PHE A 253 -2.46 11.99 18.47
C PHE A 253 -3.85 11.50 18.03
N GLY A 254 -3.92 10.48 17.17
CA GLY A 254 -5.17 9.90 16.70
C GLY A 254 -5.87 9.15 17.82
N MET A 255 -5.15 8.26 18.52
CA MET A 255 -5.68 7.55 19.69
C MET A 255 -6.23 8.50 20.75
N LYS A 256 -5.52 9.59 21.07
CA LYS A 256 -5.99 10.63 22.00
C LYS A 256 -7.26 11.33 21.53
N ALA A 257 -7.40 11.57 20.22
CA ALA A 257 -8.62 12.15 19.66
C ALA A 257 -9.82 11.20 19.81
N ILE A 258 -9.60 9.90 19.58
CA ILE A 258 -10.63 8.86 19.74
C ILE A 258 -11.05 8.72 21.20
N GLU A 259 -10.09 8.68 22.14
CA GLU A 259 -10.39 8.63 23.59
C GLU A 259 -11.23 9.84 24.05
N LYS A 260 -10.95 11.02 23.50
CA LYS A 260 -11.60 12.27 23.92
C LYS A 260 -12.97 12.51 23.28
N HIS A 261 -13.12 12.17 22.00
CA HIS A 261 -14.26 12.57 21.18
C HIS A 261 -15.07 11.39 20.63
N GLY A 262 -14.63 10.14 20.88
CA GLY A 262 -15.23 8.94 20.32
C GLY A 262 -14.73 8.61 18.90
N PRO A 263 -15.31 7.60 18.23
CA PRO A 263 -14.88 7.18 16.90
C PRO A 263 -15.08 8.26 15.83
N PHE A 264 -14.24 8.25 14.79
CA PHE A 264 -14.45 9.08 13.61
C PHE A 264 -15.75 8.69 12.90
N LYS A 265 -16.62 9.67 12.63
CA LYS A 265 -17.84 9.47 11.85
C LYS A 265 -17.51 9.68 10.38
N ILE A 266 -17.63 8.62 9.58
CA ILE A 266 -17.37 8.66 8.14
C ILE A 266 -18.71 8.52 7.43
N HIS A 267 -19.05 9.47 6.58
CA HIS A 267 -20.30 9.50 5.84
C HIS A 267 -20.07 9.75 4.36
N GLY A 268 -21.02 9.35 3.52
CA GLY A 268 -20.91 9.46 2.08
C GLY A 268 -22.14 8.89 1.38
N ASP A 269 -21.96 8.51 0.13
CA ASP A 269 -22.97 7.75 -0.60
C ASP A 269 -23.27 6.41 0.07
N SER A 270 -24.56 6.06 0.14
CA SER A 270 -25.03 4.89 0.87
C SER A 270 -24.42 3.56 0.40
N GLU A 271 -24.24 3.39 -0.91
CA GLU A 271 -23.69 2.15 -1.47
C GLU A 271 -22.17 2.10 -1.28
N LEU A 272 -21.48 3.23 -1.44
CA LEU A 272 -20.06 3.36 -1.15
C LEU A 272 -19.76 3.06 0.32
N MET A 273 -20.52 3.66 1.25
CA MET A 273 -20.40 3.44 2.68
C MET A 273 -20.65 1.98 3.06
N LYS A 274 -21.64 1.33 2.45
CA LYS A 274 -21.91 -0.10 2.67
C LYS A 274 -20.72 -0.97 2.27
N ARG A 275 -20.08 -0.70 1.14
CA ARG A 275 -18.90 -1.46 0.67
C ARG A 275 -17.67 -1.19 1.52
N MET A 276 -17.47 0.06 1.95
CA MET A 276 -16.41 0.41 2.88
C MET A 276 -16.57 -0.32 4.22
N ASP A 277 -17.81 -0.41 4.73
CA ASP A 277 -18.12 -1.17 5.96
C ASP A 277 -17.80 -2.66 5.81
N VAL A 278 -18.20 -3.29 4.69
CA VAL A 278 -17.87 -4.70 4.40
C VAL A 278 -16.36 -4.93 4.34
N LEU A 279 -15.62 -4.07 3.63
CA LEU A 279 -14.16 -4.17 3.52
C LEU A 279 -13.49 -4.05 4.90
N LEU A 280 -13.90 -3.06 5.70
CA LEU A 280 -13.34 -2.81 7.02
C LEU A 280 -13.68 -3.92 8.02
N GLN A 281 -14.91 -4.47 7.98
CA GLN A 281 -15.29 -5.65 8.77
C GLN A 281 -14.43 -6.85 8.43
N GLY A 282 -14.19 -7.11 7.13
CA GLY A 282 -13.28 -8.16 6.69
C GLY A 282 -11.86 -8.00 7.25
N PHE A 283 -11.34 -6.76 7.34
CA PHE A 283 -10.05 -6.50 7.98
C PHE A 283 -10.06 -6.79 9.50
N VAL A 284 -11.18 -6.54 10.19
CA VAL A 284 -11.33 -6.84 11.62
C VAL A 284 -11.36 -8.35 11.86
N GLU A 285 -12.21 -9.06 11.11
CA GLU A 285 -12.39 -10.52 11.21
C GLU A 285 -11.11 -11.29 10.90
N GLN A 286 -10.31 -10.79 9.96
CA GLN A 286 -9.02 -11.38 9.58
C GLN A 286 -7.86 -10.90 10.46
N HIS A 287 -8.12 -10.21 11.57
CA HIS A 287 -7.11 -9.70 12.51
C HIS A 287 -6.03 -8.79 11.88
N ARG A 288 -6.42 -7.96 10.92
CA ARG A 288 -5.53 -7.05 10.18
C ARG A 288 -5.45 -5.64 10.75
N MET A 289 -6.29 -5.32 11.74
CA MET A 289 -6.32 -3.99 12.39
C MET A 289 -5.35 -3.87 13.57
N LYS A 290 -4.97 -4.99 14.20
CA LYS A 290 -4.15 -5.05 15.40
C LYS A 290 -3.44 -6.40 15.47
N LEU A 291 -2.22 -6.43 16.01
CA LEU A 291 -1.49 -7.67 16.24
C LEU A 291 -2.24 -8.60 17.22
N PRO A 292 -2.18 -9.93 17.02
CA PRO A 292 -2.78 -10.90 17.95
C PRO A 292 -2.17 -10.80 19.36
N GLY A 293 -2.96 -11.08 20.40
CA GLY A 293 -2.47 -11.22 21.78
C GLY A 293 -2.91 -10.15 22.79
N GLY A 294 -3.90 -9.32 22.44
CA GLY A 294 -4.49 -8.33 23.35
C GLY A 294 -6.01 -8.40 23.45
N THR A 295 -6.62 -7.31 23.92
CA THR A 295 -8.08 -7.10 23.88
C THR A 295 -8.61 -7.09 22.44
N ALA A 296 -9.89 -7.44 22.29
CA ALA A 296 -10.61 -7.34 21.03
C ALA A 296 -10.43 -5.93 20.43
N TYR A 297 -10.34 -5.86 19.10
CA TYR A 297 -10.22 -4.58 18.40
C TYR A 297 -11.53 -3.80 18.53
N GLU A 298 -11.45 -2.60 19.07
CA GLU A 298 -12.54 -1.63 19.09
C GLU A 298 -12.33 -0.64 17.93
N PRO A 299 -13.26 -0.56 16.96
CA PRO A 299 -13.11 0.35 15.83
C PRO A 299 -12.96 1.81 16.26
N CYS A 300 -11.95 2.49 15.72
CA CYS A 300 -11.76 3.93 15.87
C CYS A 300 -12.64 4.76 14.91
N TYR A 301 -13.55 4.11 14.19
CA TYR A 301 -14.42 4.68 13.17
C TYR A 301 -15.83 4.13 13.30
N GLU A 302 -16.78 4.88 12.74
CA GLU A 302 -18.16 4.47 12.55
C GLU A 302 -18.61 4.91 11.16
N ILE A 303 -19.04 3.95 10.35
CA ILE A 303 -19.65 4.23 9.05
C ILE A 303 -21.10 4.64 9.26
N VAL A 304 -21.41 5.89 8.91
CA VAL A 304 -22.77 6.43 8.96
C VAL A 304 -23.47 6.08 7.65
N LYS A 305 -24.47 5.20 7.73
CA LYS A 305 -25.22 4.65 6.58
C LYS A 305 -26.45 5.48 6.25
#